data_AF-A0A926XGZ1-F1
#
_entry.id   AF-A0A926XGZ1-F1
#
_cell.length_a   1.000
_cell.length_b   1.000
_cell.length_c   1.000
_cell.angle_alpha   90.00
_cell.angle_beta   90.00
_cell.angle_gamma   90.00
#
_symmetry.space_group_name_H-M   'P 1'
#
loop_
_entity.id
_entity.type
_entity.pdbx_description
1 polymer ?
#
loop_
_entity_poly.entity_id
_entity_poly.type
_entity_poly.pdbx_seq_one_letter_code
_entity_poly.pdbx_strand_id
1 'polypeptide(L)'
;MKEGTIVQTIAKVMQIANRSLSISEIYQLITDHDFYKFKADDPVHIVRSQVRRHCEGLNFSSASSKKYFILLKNGTYWLKGAPLEQSDKAVEEEVRGGFLEELTLLHKKYIADFRTRILEQLKRLDPTTFEIFSKRLLEVYGFHDVEVTRKSRDGGIDGFGKLKVGLADLKVSFQSKRWKKTPVGRKEIAQFRGDIQGKCEQGYFFTTSNFTSEAEKASFQPGAVPIILVDSSLIVDLMIDKKFGVEVESLPIYSNALDLVISEIDGSLS
;
A
#
# COMPACT_ATOMS: atom_id res chain seq x y z
N MET A 1 5.61 38.25 -31.98
CA MET A 1 4.89 36.98 -32.21
C MET A 1 3.50 37.33 -32.74
N LYS A 2 3.06 36.79 -33.87
CA LYS A 2 1.71 37.11 -34.40
C LYS A 2 0.67 36.62 -33.40
N GLU A 3 -0.14 37.52 -32.86
CA GLU A 3 -1.26 37.23 -31.98
C GLU A 3 -2.29 36.39 -32.76
N GLY A 4 -2.27 35.08 -32.54
CA GLY A 4 -3.33 34.19 -33.00
C GLY A 4 -4.62 34.50 -32.25
N THR A 5 -5.76 34.32 -32.90
CA THR A 5 -7.06 34.34 -32.22
C THR A 5 -7.15 33.21 -31.19
N ILE A 6 -7.97 33.37 -30.15
CA ILE A 6 -8.14 32.35 -29.09
C ILE A 6 -8.47 30.97 -29.68
N VAL A 7 -9.28 30.91 -30.73
CA VAL A 7 -9.64 29.65 -31.41
C VAL A 7 -8.44 28.99 -32.12
N GLN A 8 -7.52 29.78 -32.71
CA GLN A 8 -6.30 29.26 -33.32
C GLN A 8 -5.33 28.74 -32.26
N THR A 9 -5.25 29.42 -31.11
CA THR A 9 -4.45 28.95 -29.98
C THR A 9 -4.99 27.62 -29.45
N ILE A 10 -6.30 27.49 -29.30
CA ILE A 10 -6.95 26.24 -28.86
C ILE A 10 -6.66 25.11 -29.85
N ALA A 11 -6.80 25.35 -31.16
CA ALA A 11 -6.49 24.36 -32.19
C ALA A 11 -5.01 23.94 -32.15
N LYS A 12 -4.09 24.88 -31.95
CA LYS A 12 -2.65 24.60 -31.80
C LYS A 12 -2.37 23.75 -30.56
N VAL A 13 -3.01 24.04 -29.44
CA VAL A 13 -2.87 23.24 -28.20
C VAL A 13 -3.37 21.82 -28.41
N MET A 14 -4.54 21.64 -29.03
CA MET A 14 -5.06 20.31 -29.35
C MET A 14 -4.13 19.55 -30.31
N GLN A 15 -3.56 20.24 -31.30
CA GLN A 15 -2.60 19.64 -32.23
C GLN A 15 -1.31 19.20 -31.54
N ILE A 16 -0.79 20.00 -30.61
CA ILE A 16 0.41 19.66 -29.84
C ILE A 16 0.13 18.50 -28.86
N ALA A 17 -1.01 18.53 -28.19
CA ALA A 17 -1.39 17.51 -27.22
C ALA A 17 -1.67 16.16 -27.88
N ASN A 18 -2.17 16.16 -29.12
CA ASN A 18 -2.48 14.97 -29.92
C ASN A 18 -3.32 13.91 -29.16
N ARG A 19 -4.15 14.38 -28.23
CA ARG A 19 -5.13 13.62 -27.41
C ARG A 19 -6.41 14.42 -27.29
N SER A 20 -7.52 13.80 -26.92
CA SER A 20 -8.75 14.55 -26.64
C SER A 20 -8.60 15.36 -25.34
N LEU A 21 -9.20 16.55 -25.28
CA LEU A 21 -9.03 17.48 -24.15
C LEU A 21 -10.35 18.02 -23.63
N SER A 22 -10.51 18.07 -22.30
CA SER A 22 -11.56 18.83 -21.64
C SER A 22 -11.28 20.34 -21.71
N ILE A 23 -12.30 21.16 -21.43
CA ILE A 23 -12.15 22.64 -21.39
C ILE A 23 -11.09 23.07 -20.38
N SER A 24 -11.04 22.42 -19.21
CA SER A 24 -10.09 22.74 -18.16
C SER A 24 -8.65 22.43 -18.59
N GLU A 25 -8.43 21.30 -19.24
CA GLU A 25 -7.11 20.93 -19.75
C GLU A 25 -6.64 21.84 -20.89
N ILE A 26 -7.55 22.24 -21.79
CA ILE A 26 -7.24 23.24 -22.83
C ILE A 26 -6.76 24.54 -22.18
N TYR A 27 -7.49 25.04 -21.17
CA TYR A 27 -7.11 26.26 -20.46
C TYR A 27 -5.74 26.12 -19.76
N GLN A 28 -5.52 24.99 -19.08
CA GLN A 28 -4.26 24.73 -18.37
C GLN A 28 -3.07 24.71 -19.34
N LEU A 29 -3.18 23.99 -20.46
CA LEU A 29 -2.12 23.92 -21.47
C LEU A 29 -1.85 25.27 -22.16
N ILE A 30 -2.86 26.11 -22.37
CA ILE A 30 -2.66 27.47 -22.89
C ILE A 30 -1.82 28.31 -21.91
N THR A 31 -2.08 28.15 -20.62
CA THR A 31 -1.43 28.92 -19.55
C THR A 31 -0.01 28.42 -19.28
N ASP A 32 0.18 27.11 -19.16
CA ASP A 32 1.47 26.47 -18.87
C ASP A 32 2.52 26.73 -19.96
N HIS A 33 2.07 26.87 -21.20
CA HIS A 33 2.95 27.13 -22.36
C HIS A 33 3.00 28.61 -22.79
N ASP A 34 2.40 29.52 -22.01
CA ASP A 34 2.27 30.96 -22.30
C ASP A 34 1.78 31.25 -23.74
N PHE A 35 0.89 30.41 -24.27
CA PHE A 35 0.41 30.54 -25.64
C PHE A 35 -0.60 31.68 -25.83
N TYR A 36 -1.28 32.10 -24.76
CA TYR A 36 -2.21 33.23 -24.76
C TYR A 36 -2.45 33.76 -23.35
N LYS A 37 -2.49 35.09 -23.18
CA LYS A 37 -2.80 35.73 -21.90
C LYS A 37 -4.23 36.23 -21.87
N PHE A 38 -5.07 35.62 -21.04
CA PHE A 38 -6.45 36.04 -20.86
C PHE A 38 -6.52 37.32 -20.02
N LYS A 39 -7.33 38.29 -20.44
CA LYS A 39 -7.58 39.56 -19.74
C LYS A 39 -8.98 39.64 -19.11
N ALA A 40 -9.59 38.49 -18.81
CA ALA A 40 -10.97 38.39 -18.36
C ALA A 40 -11.05 37.70 -17.00
N ASP A 41 -12.11 38.01 -16.26
CA ASP A 41 -12.35 37.49 -14.90
C ASP A 41 -12.63 35.98 -14.87
N ASP A 42 -13.16 35.41 -15.97
CA ASP A 42 -13.33 33.96 -16.15
C ASP A 42 -12.75 33.47 -17.49
N PRO A 43 -11.44 33.20 -17.55
CA PRO A 43 -10.77 32.66 -18.73
C PRO A 43 -11.32 31.32 -19.21
N VAL A 44 -11.75 30.45 -18.30
CA VAL A 44 -12.25 29.10 -18.61
C VAL A 44 -13.58 29.20 -19.36
N HIS A 45 -14.45 30.13 -18.97
CA HIS A 45 -15.69 30.41 -19.70
C HIS A 45 -15.42 30.90 -21.13
N ILE A 46 -14.39 31.72 -21.34
CA ILE A 46 -14.01 32.16 -22.69
C ILE A 46 -13.59 30.98 -23.54
N VAL A 47 -12.71 30.11 -23.03
CA VAL A 47 -12.30 28.89 -23.73
C VAL A 47 -13.52 28.03 -24.06
N ARG A 48 -14.41 27.78 -23.08
CA ARG A 48 -15.66 27.04 -23.29
C ARG A 48 -16.52 27.62 -24.41
N SER A 49 -16.70 28.94 -24.41
CA SER A 49 -17.50 29.65 -25.40
C SER A 49 -16.91 29.53 -26.80
N GLN A 50 -15.59 29.71 -26.94
CA GLN A 50 -14.89 29.59 -28.22
C GLN A 50 -14.92 28.15 -28.76
N VAL A 51 -14.67 27.16 -27.91
CA VAL A 51 -14.74 25.74 -28.29
C VAL A 51 -16.15 25.39 -28.78
N ARG A 52 -17.19 25.70 -28.00
CA ARG A 52 -18.59 25.36 -28.34
C ARG A 52 -19.07 26.07 -29.60
N ARG A 53 -18.74 27.36 -29.77
CA ARG A 53 -19.10 28.15 -30.96
C ARG A 53 -18.56 27.51 -32.25
N HIS A 54 -17.35 26.94 -32.18
CA HIS A 54 -16.63 26.33 -33.30
C HIS A 54 -16.71 24.80 -33.34
N CYS A 55 -17.55 24.18 -32.52
CA CYS A 55 -17.74 22.73 -32.46
C CYS A 55 -18.81 22.27 -33.46
N GLU A 56 -18.55 21.15 -34.14
CA GLU A 56 -19.49 20.48 -35.05
C GLU A 56 -20.66 19.85 -34.28
N GLY A 57 -21.84 19.82 -34.88
CA GLY A 57 -23.05 19.29 -34.24
C GLY A 57 -23.73 20.21 -33.22
N LEU A 58 -23.09 21.32 -32.82
CA LEU A 58 -23.67 22.34 -31.94
C LEU A 58 -24.25 23.52 -32.76
N ASN A 59 -25.57 23.66 -32.73
CA ASN A 59 -26.33 24.72 -33.42
C ASN A 59 -26.97 25.69 -32.42
N PHE A 60 -26.49 26.93 -32.42
CA PHE A 60 -27.02 28.05 -31.64
C PHE A 60 -26.98 29.33 -32.48
N SER A 61 -27.73 30.37 -32.10
CA SER A 61 -27.75 31.65 -32.83
C SER A 61 -26.37 32.30 -32.99
N SER A 62 -25.45 32.03 -32.05
CA SER A 62 -24.07 32.54 -32.07
C SER A 62 -23.04 31.52 -32.59
N ALA A 63 -23.45 30.43 -33.23
CA ALA A 63 -22.54 29.40 -33.74
C ALA A 63 -21.76 29.92 -34.95
N SER A 64 -20.48 29.56 -35.04
CA SER A 64 -19.64 29.90 -36.20
C SER A 64 -19.88 28.93 -37.35
N SER A 65 -19.88 29.45 -38.58
CA SER A 65 -19.88 28.64 -39.81
C SER A 65 -18.59 27.84 -40.00
N LYS A 66 -17.46 28.34 -39.49
CA LYS A 66 -16.19 27.61 -39.46
C LYS A 66 -16.13 26.70 -38.23
N LYS A 67 -16.04 25.40 -38.46
CA LYS A 67 -15.97 24.35 -37.42
C LYS A 67 -14.57 23.77 -37.34
N TYR A 68 -13.98 23.77 -36.15
CA TYR A 68 -12.63 23.28 -35.87
C TYR A 68 -12.60 22.09 -34.92
N PHE A 69 -13.67 21.86 -34.15
CA PHE A 69 -13.66 20.89 -33.07
C PHE A 69 -14.81 19.90 -33.19
N ILE A 70 -14.61 18.68 -32.72
CA ILE A 70 -15.67 17.67 -32.53
C ILE A 70 -15.78 17.36 -31.04
N LEU A 71 -17.00 17.13 -30.56
CA LEU A 71 -17.27 16.67 -29.21
C LEU A 71 -17.29 15.13 -29.21
N LEU A 72 -16.46 14.52 -28.39
CA LEU A 72 -16.40 13.07 -28.23
C LEU A 72 -17.40 12.58 -27.18
N LYS A 73 -17.72 11.27 -27.20
CA LYS A 73 -18.70 10.65 -26.27
C LYS A 73 -18.32 10.81 -24.79
N ASN A 74 -17.02 10.90 -24.48
CA ASN A 74 -16.49 11.11 -23.12
C ASN A 74 -16.55 12.58 -22.65
N GLY A 75 -17.14 13.49 -23.44
CA GLY A 75 -17.29 14.91 -23.08
C GLY A 75 -16.05 15.78 -23.33
N THR A 76 -15.00 15.23 -23.94
CA THR A 76 -13.81 15.97 -24.36
C THR A 76 -13.91 16.42 -25.83
N TYR A 77 -13.00 17.30 -26.25
CA TYR A 77 -12.99 17.87 -27.59
C TYR A 77 -11.74 17.44 -28.34
N TRP A 78 -11.91 17.19 -29.64
CA TRP A 78 -10.85 16.80 -30.56
C TRP A 78 -10.78 17.75 -31.77
N LEU A 79 -9.60 17.83 -32.40
CA LEU A 79 -9.38 18.65 -33.59
C LEU A 79 -9.99 17.98 -34.82
N LYS A 80 -10.92 18.67 -35.48
CA LYS A 80 -11.61 18.17 -36.67
C LYS A 80 -10.60 17.89 -37.80
N GLY A 81 -10.63 16.68 -38.35
CA GLY A 81 -9.79 16.26 -39.47
C GLY A 81 -8.40 15.73 -39.09
N ALA A 82 -8.04 15.73 -37.80
CA ALA A 82 -6.88 14.99 -37.32
C ALA A 82 -7.22 13.50 -37.18
N PRO A 83 -6.33 12.56 -37.56
CA PRO A 83 -6.56 11.12 -37.36
C PRO A 83 -6.87 10.85 -35.88
N LEU A 84 -8.03 10.28 -35.59
CA LEU A 84 -8.33 9.75 -34.26
C LEU A 84 -7.49 8.48 -34.07
N GLU A 85 -6.24 8.62 -33.64
CA GLU A 85 -5.43 7.47 -33.20
C GLU A 85 -5.73 7.12 -31.74
N GLN A 86 -5.44 5.85 -31.39
CA GLN A 86 -5.74 5.05 -30.19
C GLN A 86 -5.27 5.64 -28.82
N SER A 87 -5.04 6.94 -28.74
CA SER A 87 -4.44 7.67 -27.63
C SER A 87 -5.26 7.68 -26.34
N ASP A 88 -6.59 7.76 -26.40
CA ASP A 88 -7.40 7.91 -25.18
C ASP A 88 -7.35 6.66 -24.29
N LYS A 89 -7.34 5.43 -24.86
CA LYS A 89 -7.20 4.18 -24.07
C LYS A 89 -5.80 4.00 -23.50
N ALA A 90 -4.76 4.29 -24.29
CA ALA A 90 -3.38 4.16 -23.85
C ALA A 90 -3.02 5.15 -22.73
N VAL A 91 -3.51 6.40 -22.84
CA VAL A 91 -3.30 7.43 -21.82
C VAL A 91 -4.07 7.13 -20.54
N GLU A 92 -5.30 6.61 -20.62
CA GLU A 92 -6.05 6.17 -19.42
C GLU A 92 -5.39 4.98 -18.72
N GLU A 93 -4.86 4.01 -19.47
CA GLU A 93 -4.11 2.87 -18.89
C GLU A 93 -2.78 3.30 -18.28
N GLU A 94 -2.04 4.22 -18.89
CA GLU A 94 -0.77 4.74 -18.38
C GLU A 94 -0.96 5.60 -17.13
N VAL A 95 -1.96 6.49 -17.12
CA VAL A 95 -2.34 7.30 -15.94
C VAL A 95 -2.84 6.42 -14.81
N ARG A 96 -3.65 5.39 -15.10
CA ARG A 96 -4.09 4.41 -14.11
C ARG A 96 -2.92 3.60 -13.56
N GLY A 97 -1.98 3.19 -14.42
CA GLY A 97 -0.75 2.50 -14.02
C GLY A 97 0.08 3.36 -13.05
N GLY A 98 0.32 4.62 -13.40
CA GLY A 98 1.05 5.56 -12.56
C GLY A 98 0.37 5.82 -11.21
N PHE A 99 -0.95 6.01 -11.18
CA PHE A 99 -1.69 6.23 -9.94
C PHE A 99 -1.70 4.99 -9.03
N LEU A 100 -1.91 3.79 -9.59
CA LEU A 100 -1.86 2.55 -8.81
C LEU A 100 -0.46 2.28 -8.26
N GLU A 101 0.58 2.63 -9.02
CA GLU A 101 1.96 2.55 -8.56
C GLU A 101 2.22 3.52 -7.40
N GLU A 102 1.77 4.77 -7.50
CA GLU A 102 1.87 5.76 -6.43
C GLU A 102 1.14 5.29 -5.16
N LEU A 103 -0.10 4.82 -5.27
CA LEU A 103 -0.86 4.26 -4.16
C LEU A 103 -0.13 3.06 -3.52
N THR A 104 0.44 2.18 -4.34
CA THR A 104 1.21 1.02 -3.86
C THR A 104 2.44 1.45 -3.09
N LEU A 105 3.18 2.45 -3.58
CA LEU A 105 4.35 3.00 -2.89
C LEU A 105 3.97 3.66 -1.57
N LEU A 106 2.90 4.45 -1.56
CA LEU A 106 2.38 5.09 -0.35
C LEU A 106 1.94 4.05 0.68
N HIS A 107 1.24 3.01 0.24
CA HIS A 107 0.82 1.92 1.13
C HIS A 107 2.01 1.16 1.72
N LYS A 108 3.02 0.83 0.89
CA LYS A 108 4.28 0.20 1.38
C LYS A 108 4.96 1.07 2.44
N LYS A 109 5.04 2.38 2.22
CA LYS A 109 5.59 3.33 3.19
C LYS A 109 4.77 3.35 4.48
N TYR A 110 3.44 3.43 4.38
CA TYR A 110 2.55 3.38 5.53
C TYR A 110 2.79 2.12 6.37
N ILE A 111 2.91 0.95 5.73
CA ILE A 111 3.16 -0.32 6.43
C ILE A 111 4.53 -0.29 7.13
N ALA A 112 5.58 0.23 6.48
CA ALA A 112 6.89 0.37 7.12
C ALA A 112 6.85 1.28 8.36
N ASP A 113 6.15 2.41 8.26
CA ASP A 113 5.97 3.36 9.37
C ASP A 113 5.12 2.75 10.50
N PHE A 114 4.07 1.99 10.15
CA PHE A 114 3.24 1.25 11.10
C PHE A 114 4.07 0.23 11.89
N ARG A 115 4.85 -0.60 11.20
CA ARG A 115 5.73 -1.60 11.83
C ARG A 115 6.71 -0.94 12.79
N THR A 116 7.31 0.19 12.39
CA THR A 116 8.23 0.96 13.24
C THR A 116 7.54 1.46 14.52
N ARG A 117 6.31 1.97 14.43
CA ARG A 117 5.55 2.42 15.61
C ARG A 117 5.24 1.29 16.58
N ILE A 118 4.80 0.13 16.08
CA ILE A 118 4.53 -1.05 16.92
C ILE A 118 5.80 -1.53 17.63
N LEU A 119 6.93 -1.59 16.91
CA LEU A 119 8.22 -1.95 17.50
C LEU A 119 8.62 -1.03 18.65
N GLU A 120 8.43 0.28 18.49
CA GLU A 120 8.72 1.25 19.55
C GLU A 120 7.79 1.10 20.76
N GLN A 121 6.54 0.69 20.56
CA GLN A 121 5.64 0.34 21.67
C GLN A 121 6.10 -0.93 22.40
N LEU A 122 6.47 -1.98 21.67
CA LEU A 122 6.98 -3.24 22.26
C LEU A 122 8.24 -3.01 23.10
N LYS A 123 9.16 -2.16 22.63
CA LYS A 123 10.39 -1.81 23.37
C LYS A 123 10.12 -1.04 24.68
N ARG A 124 8.96 -0.41 24.82
CA ARG A 124 8.55 0.33 26.03
C ARG A 124 7.94 -0.54 27.10
N LEU A 125 7.50 -1.76 26.76
CA LEU A 125 7.01 -2.71 27.75
C LEU A 125 8.08 -2.97 28.82
N ASP A 126 7.67 -3.21 30.06
CA ASP A 126 8.57 -3.77 31.06
C ASP A 126 8.75 -5.27 30.81
N PRO A 127 9.82 -5.90 31.37
CA PRO A 127 10.08 -7.32 31.14
C PRO A 127 8.91 -8.24 31.47
N THR A 128 8.19 -8.01 32.56
CA THR A 128 7.08 -8.88 32.98
C THR A 128 5.87 -8.71 32.07
N THR A 129 5.57 -7.48 31.62
CA THR A 129 4.55 -7.29 30.60
C THR A 129 4.92 -7.95 29.27
N PHE A 130 6.21 -7.97 28.91
CA PHE A 130 6.66 -8.67 27.70
C PHE A 130 6.54 -10.19 27.81
N GLU A 131 6.80 -10.79 28.97
CA GLU A 131 6.55 -12.22 29.24
C GLU A 131 5.06 -12.58 29.03
N ILE A 132 4.16 -11.75 29.58
CA ILE A 132 2.71 -11.91 29.41
C ILE A 132 2.28 -11.71 27.95
N PHE A 133 2.89 -10.75 27.26
CA PHE A 133 2.67 -10.53 25.83
C PHE A 133 3.06 -11.78 25.02
N SER A 134 4.25 -12.34 25.24
CA SER A 134 4.71 -13.56 24.55
C SER A 134 3.78 -14.75 24.80
N LYS A 135 3.31 -14.91 26.05
CA LYS A 135 2.27 -15.89 26.39
C LYS A 135 1.03 -15.71 25.51
N ARG A 136 0.46 -14.49 25.48
CA ARG A 136 -0.77 -14.21 24.72
C ARG A 136 -0.58 -14.41 23.23
N LEU A 137 0.59 -14.06 22.71
CA LEU A 137 0.93 -14.29 21.31
C LEU A 137 0.94 -15.79 20.98
N LEU A 138 1.53 -16.64 21.83
CA LEU A 138 1.46 -18.08 21.68
C LEU A 138 0.00 -18.59 21.72
N GLU A 139 -0.83 -18.12 22.66
CA GLU A 139 -2.24 -18.52 22.75
C GLU A 139 -3.01 -18.20 21.45
N VAL A 140 -2.79 -17.01 20.88
CA VAL A 140 -3.41 -16.61 19.59
C VAL A 140 -2.95 -17.50 18.43
N TYR A 141 -1.76 -18.09 18.52
CA TYR A 141 -1.22 -19.04 17.56
C TYR A 141 -1.64 -20.50 17.79
N GLY A 142 -2.57 -20.74 18.72
CA GLY A 142 -3.16 -22.07 18.95
C GLY A 142 -2.43 -22.91 19.98
N PHE A 143 -1.50 -22.31 20.73
CA PHE A 143 -0.93 -22.95 21.91
C PHE A 143 -1.97 -22.93 23.04
N HIS A 144 -1.98 -23.97 23.85
CA HIS A 144 -2.85 -24.09 25.01
C HIS A 144 -2.05 -24.42 26.26
N ASP A 145 -2.69 -24.35 27.42
CA ASP A 145 -2.07 -24.53 28.75
C ASP A 145 -0.83 -23.64 28.93
N VAL A 146 -0.86 -22.41 28.39
CA VAL A 146 0.30 -21.53 28.42
C VAL A 146 0.37 -20.80 29.78
N GLU A 147 1.46 -20.99 30.50
CA GLU A 147 1.68 -20.43 31.83
C GLU A 147 3.01 -19.68 31.91
N VAL A 148 3.01 -18.54 32.60
CA VAL A 148 4.23 -17.76 32.91
C VAL A 148 4.76 -18.23 34.26
N THR A 149 6.06 -18.50 34.33
CA THR A 149 6.72 -18.93 35.57
C THR A 149 6.78 -17.77 36.57
N ARG A 150 6.71 -18.09 37.86
CA ARG A 150 6.95 -17.05 38.89
C ARG A 150 8.45 -16.74 38.90
N LYS A 151 8.81 -15.45 38.89
CA LYS A 151 10.19 -14.93 38.98
C LYS A 151 10.97 -15.55 40.14
N SER A 152 11.62 -16.70 39.90
CA SER A 152 12.53 -17.36 40.84
C SER A 152 12.95 -18.74 40.29
N ARG A 153 14.26 -18.89 40.03
CA ARG A 153 15.05 -20.15 40.03
C ARG A 153 15.05 -21.08 38.82
N ASP A 154 14.26 -20.85 37.76
CA ASP A 154 14.20 -21.79 36.62
C ASP A 154 15.21 -21.51 35.48
N GLY A 155 16.42 -21.03 35.79
CA GLY A 155 17.54 -20.93 34.83
C GLY A 155 17.38 -19.87 33.72
N GLY A 156 16.17 -19.38 33.47
CA GLY A 156 15.86 -18.47 32.37
C GLY A 156 14.54 -18.78 31.66
N ILE A 157 13.78 -19.79 32.10
CA ILE A 157 12.49 -20.12 31.49
C ILE A 157 11.41 -19.19 32.03
N ASP A 158 10.76 -18.45 31.12
CA ASP A 158 9.71 -17.50 31.47
C ASP A 158 8.31 -18.11 31.38
N GLY A 159 8.16 -19.26 30.71
CA GLY A 159 6.91 -19.99 30.70
C GLY A 159 6.93 -21.29 29.90
N PHE A 160 5.82 -22.00 29.97
CA PHE A 160 5.58 -23.28 29.32
C PHE A 160 4.23 -23.28 28.62
N GLY A 161 4.03 -24.19 27.69
CA GLY A 161 2.75 -24.42 27.06
C GLY A 161 2.73 -25.73 26.29
N LYS A 162 1.65 -25.96 25.54
CA LYS A 162 1.51 -27.10 24.65
C LYS A 162 0.97 -26.67 23.31
N LEU A 163 1.40 -27.36 22.26
CA LEU A 163 0.86 -27.23 20.92
C LEU A 163 0.32 -28.58 20.47
N LYS A 164 -0.95 -28.63 20.08
CA LYS A 164 -1.55 -29.84 19.54
C LYS A 164 -1.03 -30.12 18.13
N VAL A 165 -0.31 -31.24 17.96
CA VAL A 165 0.23 -31.70 16.68
C VAL A 165 -0.36 -33.08 16.37
N GLY A 166 -1.34 -33.11 15.46
CA GLY A 166 -2.11 -34.31 15.16
C GLY A 166 -2.88 -34.80 16.39
N LEU A 167 -2.48 -35.96 16.93
CA LEU A 167 -3.12 -36.60 18.08
C LEU A 167 -2.34 -36.41 19.40
N ALA A 168 -1.21 -35.69 19.39
CA ALA A 168 -0.36 -35.51 20.55
C ALA A 168 -0.14 -34.03 20.88
N ASP A 169 0.18 -33.76 22.15
CA ASP A 169 0.63 -32.44 22.59
C ASP A 169 2.15 -32.38 22.57
N LEU A 170 2.70 -31.41 21.84
CA LEU A 170 4.10 -31.03 21.90
C LEU A 170 4.28 -30.05 23.06
N LYS A 171 5.07 -30.40 24.08
CA LYS A 171 5.36 -29.48 25.18
C LYS A 171 6.39 -28.47 24.70
N VAL A 172 6.16 -27.22 25.08
CA VAL A 172 7.03 -26.11 24.69
C VAL A 172 7.43 -25.30 25.92
N SER A 173 8.62 -24.73 25.86
CA SER A 173 9.08 -23.73 26.83
C SER A 173 9.42 -22.45 26.09
N PHE A 174 9.25 -21.30 26.74
CA PHE A 174 9.66 -20.03 26.15
C PHE A 174 10.45 -19.14 27.11
N GLN A 175 11.29 -18.30 26.53
CA GLN A 175 11.99 -17.19 27.19
C GLN A 175 11.74 -15.91 26.41
N SER A 176 11.60 -14.79 27.11
CA SER A 176 11.28 -13.46 26.59
C SER A 176 12.32 -12.45 27.09
N LYS A 177 13.24 -12.04 26.21
CA LYS A 177 14.23 -10.99 26.53
C LYS A 177 13.91 -9.67 25.86
N ARG A 178 13.50 -8.70 26.67
CA ARG A 178 13.29 -7.32 26.20
C ARG A 178 14.60 -6.55 26.09
N TRP A 179 15.17 -6.50 24.89
CA TRP A 179 16.42 -5.80 24.59
C TRP A 179 16.16 -4.58 23.70
N LYS A 180 16.84 -3.46 23.98
CA LYS A 180 16.59 -2.18 23.28
C LYS A 180 17.33 -2.07 21.94
N LYS A 181 18.60 -2.50 21.88
CA LYS A 181 19.47 -2.32 20.71
C LYS A 181 20.47 -3.45 20.52
N THR A 182 20.96 -4.06 21.59
CA THR A 182 21.91 -5.17 21.49
C THR A 182 21.22 -6.38 20.85
N PRO A 183 21.81 -7.02 19.82
CA PRO A 183 21.30 -8.28 19.31
C PRO A 183 21.58 -9.44 20.28
N VAL A 184 20.67 -10.41 20.37
CA VAL A 184 20.81 -11.61 21.20
C VAL A 184 21.85 -12.54 20.57
N GLY A 185 22.84 -12.95 21.36
CA GLY A 185 23.96 -13.77 20.90
C GLY A 185 23.79 -15.26 21.18
N ARG A 186 24.78 -16.04 20.71
CA ARG A 186 24.84 -17.49 20.90
C ARG A 186 24.80 -17.91 22.39
N LYS A 187 25.38 -17.11 23.28
CA LYS A 187 25.45 -17.43 24.72
C LYS A 187 24.06 -17.55 25.33
N GLU A 188 23.17 -16.62 25.00
CA GLU A 188 21.79 -16.59 25.49
C GLU A 188 21.00 -17.80 24.99
N ILE A 189 21.14 -18.16 23.71
CA ILE A 189 20.50 -19.33 23.12
C ILE A 189 21.02 -20.64 23.74
N ALA A 190 22.34 -20.73 23.94
CA ALA A 190 22.95 -21.91 24.57
C ALA A 190 22.54 -22.08 26.04
N GLN A 191 22.44 -20.97 26.78
CA GLN A 191 21.95 -20.99 28.16
C GLN A 191 20.50 -21.51 28.20
N PHE A 192 19.61 -20.89 27.42
CA PHE A 192 18.20 -21.29 27.37
C PHE A 192 18.03 -22.76 26.96
N ARG A 193 18.81 -23.23 25.98
CA ARG A 193 18.85 -24.64 25.57
C ARG A 193 19.19 -25.56 26.75
N GLY A 194 20.21 -25.20 27.54
CA GLY A 194 20.59 -25.95 28.73
C GLY A 194 19.48 -26.00 29.77
N ASP A 195 18.73 -24.90 29.93
CA ASP A 195 17.65 -24.81 30.91
C ASP A 195 16.44 -25.67 30.52
N ILE A 196 16.15 -25.82 29.22
CA ILE A 196 14.97 -26.55 28.69
C ILE A 196 15.26 -28.00 28.29
N GLN A 197 16.53 -28.41 28.21
CA GLN A 197 16.91 -29.75 27.77
C GLN A 197 16.24 -30.82 28.65
N GLY A 198 15.50 -31.73 28.02
CA GLY A 198 14.77 -32.79 28.72
C GLY A 198 13.47 -32.35 29.40
N LYS A 199 13.09 -31.07 29.32
CA LYS A 199 11.85 -30.54 29.90
C LYS A 199 10.72 -30.34 28.87
N CYS A 200 11.09 -30.08 27.62
CA CYS A 200 10.17 -29.88 26.51
C CYS A 200 10.75 -30.37 25.19
N GLU A 201 9.90 -30.50 24.17
CA GLU A 201 10.31 -30.93 22.83
C GLU A 201 10.71 -29.74 21.94
N GLN A 202 10.26 -28.52 22.25
CA GLN A 202 10.57 -27.30 21.47
C GLN A 202 10.69 -26.06 22.36
N GLY A 203 11.75 -25.27 22.17
CA GLY A 203 11.91 -23.96 22.79
C GLY A 203 11.46 -22.81 21.89
N TYR A 204 10.99 -21.71 22.47
CA TYR A 204 10.72 -20.43 21.79
C TYR A 204 11.48 -19.30 22.49
N PHE A 205 12.27 -18.54 21.75
CA PHE A 205 13.02 -17.41 22.30
C PHE A 205 12.50 -16.12 21.68
N PHE A 206 11.80 -15.32 22.48
CA PHE A 206 11.25 -14.04 22.10
C PHE A 206 12.22 -12.91 22.42
N THR A 207 12.38 -11.95 21.50
CA THR A 207 13.10 -10.72 21.78
C THR A 207 12.55 -9.52 21.02
N THR A 208 12.59 -8.35 21.65
CA THR A 208 12.30 -7.05 21.00
C THR A 208 13.50 -6.49 20.22
N SER A 209 14.55 -7.29 20.03
CA SER A 209 15.75 -6.98 19.26
C SER A 209 15.90 -7.99 18.10
N ASN A 210 17.09 -8.10 17.53
CA ASN A 210 17.45 -9.10 16.52
C ASN A 210 18.35 -10.18 17.12
N PHE A 211 18.52 -11.30 16.42
CA PHE A 211 19.51 -12.32 16.74
C PHE A 211 20.80 -12.09 15.94
N THR A 212 21.95 -12.50 16.49
CA THR A 212 23.18 -12.58 15.68
C THR A 212 23.18 -13.84 14.83
N SER A 213 23.96 -13.86 13.75
CA SER A 213 24.11 -15.04 12.91
C SER A 213 24.62 -16.27 13.68
N GLU A 214 25.40 -16.08 14.75
CA GLU A 214 25.84 -17.17 15.64
C GLU A 214 24.69 -17.69 16.51
N ALA A 215 23.76 -16.82 16.93
CA ALA A 215 22.56 -17.23 17.66
C ALA A 215 21.62 -18.04 16.76
N GLU A 216 21.43 -17.60 15.52
CA GLU A 216 20.67 -18.33 14.49
C GLU A 216 21.25 -19.72 14.24
N LYS A 217 22.57 -19.82 14.02
CA LYS A 217 23.25 -21.12 13.87
C LYS A 217 23.15 -22.00 15.12
N ALA A 218 23.03 -21.39 16.31
CA ALA A 218 22.90 -22.12 17.56
C ALA A 218 21.45 -22.50 17.89
N SER A 219 20.45 -22.06 17.13
CA SER A 219 19.02 -22.34 17.34
C SER A 219 18.64 -23.79 17.05
N PHE A 220 19.36 -24.44 16.14
CA PHE A 220 19.18 -25.84 15.79
C PHE A 220 20.50 -26.61 15.91
N GLN A 221 20.51 -27.66 16.73
CA GLN A 221 21.67 -28.53 16.91
C GLN A 221 21.18 -29.98 16.98
N PRO A 222 21.75 -30.90 16.17
CA PRO A 222 21.39 -32.32 16.23
C PRO A 222 21.49 -32.88 17.65
N GLY A 223 20.44 -33.58 18.09
CA GLY A 223 20.37 -34.19 19.42
C GLY A 223 20.01 -33.24 20.57
N ALA A 224 19.82 -31.94 20.31
CA ALA A 224 19.39 -30.97 21.31
C ALA A 224 17.98 -30.42 20.99
N VAL A 225 17.29 -29.92 22.02
CA VAL A 225 15.94 -29.35 21.87
C VAL A 225 15.98 -28.16 20.91
N PRO A 226 15.30 -28.18 19.75
CA PRO A 226 15.29 -27.05 18.83
C PRO A 226 14.73 -25.78 19.50
N ILE A 227 15.22 -24.60 19.10
CA ILE A 227 14.75 -23.32 19.61
C ILE A 227 14.29 -22.48 18.42
N ILE A 228 13.02 -22.10 18.40
CA ILE A 228 12.49 -21.13 17.44
C ILE A 228 12.88 -19.73 17.92
N LEU A 229 13.49 -18.96 17.04
CA LEU A 229 13.87 -17.59 17.30
C LEU A 229 12.75 -16.66 16.83
N VAL A 230 12.21 -15.86 17.75
CA VAL A 230 11.11 -14.93 17.50
C VAL A 230 11.58 -13.52 17.80
N ASP A 231 12.10 -12.87 16.76
CA ASP A 231 12.70 -11.54 16.86
C ASP A 231 11.66 -10.43 16.70
N SER A 232 12.13 -9.19 16.78
CA SER A 232 11.27 -8.01 16.69
C SER A 232 10.46 -7.95 15.40
N SER A 233 11.05 -8.32 14.27
CA SER A 233 10.40 -8.30 12.96
C SER A 233 9.31 -9.35 12.87
N LEU A 234 9.63 -10.58 13.29
CA LEU A 234 8.71 -11.69 13.30
C LEU A 234 7.54 -11.45 14.27
N ILE A 235 7.78 -10.90 15.46
CA ILE A 235 6.70 -10.54 16.39
C ILE A 235 5.66 -9.65 15.69
N VAL A 236 6.09 -8.63 14.95
CA VAL A 236 5.18 -7.71 14.25
C VAL A 236 4.45 -8.40 13.11
N ASP A 237 5.12 -9.27 12.35
CA ASP A 237 4.44 -10.11 11.34
C ASP A 237 3.35 -10.96 11.98
N LEU A 238 3.68 -11.60 13.10
CA LEU A 238 2.74 -12.46 13.80
C LEU A 238 1.53 -11.67 14.34
N MET A 239 1.76 -10.44 14.82
CA MET A 239 0.71 -9.51 15.26
C MET A 239 -0.23 -9.13 14.12
N ILE A 240 0.33 -8.80 12.94
CA ILE A 240 -0.46 -8.40 11.77
C ILE A 240 -1.26 -9.61 11.24
N ASP A 241 -0.62 -10.77 11.08
CA ASP A 241 -1.26 -11.99 10.56
C ASP A 241 -2.47 -12.40 11.41
N LYS A 242 -2.34 -12.35 12.73
CA LYS A 242 -3.42 -12.74 13.66
C LYS A 242 -4.28 -11.60 14.14
N LYS A 243 -4.08 -10.37 13.63
CA LYS A 243 -4.78 -9.17 14.12
C LYS A 243 -4.65 -9.00 15.65
N PHE A 244 -3.50 -9.38 16.22
CA PHE A 244 -3.25 -9.30 17.64
C PHE A 244 -2.76 -7.90 18.01
N GLY A 245 -3.64 -7.10 18.60
CA GLY A 245 -3.36 -5.68 18.86
C GLY A 245 -3.25 -4.84 17.60
N VAL A 246 -3.78 -5.35 16.47
CA VAL A 246 -3.77 -4.71 15.15
C VAL A 246 -5.18 -4.79 14.57
N GLU A 247 -5.74 -3.64 14.21
CA GLU A 247 -7.00 -3.55 13.48
C GLU A 247 -6.72 -3.26 12.00
N VAL A 248 -7.54 -3.82 11.12
CA VAL A 248 -7.37 -3.72 9.67
C VAL A 248 -8.67 -3.18 9.07
N GLU A 249 -8.55 -2.06 8.37
CA GLU A 249 -9.63 -1.46 7.58
C GLU A 249 -9.41 -1.74 6.09
N SER A 250 -10.49 -1.96 5.34
CA SER A 250 -10.44 -2.17 3.90
C SER A 250 -10.61 -0.84 3.17
N LEU A 251 -9.68 -0.51 2.28
CA LEU A 251 -9.76 0.66 1.41
C LEU A 251 -10.04 0.22 -0.03
N PRO A 252 -11.28 0.32 -0.53
CA PRO A 252 -11.60 -0.02 -1.91
C PRO A 252 -10.98 0.99 -2.88
N ILE A 253 -10.45 0.49 -4.01
CA ILE A 253 -9.98 1.31 -5.12
C ILE A 253 -11.03 1.25 -6.22
N TYR A 254 -11.59 2.42 -6.58
CA TYR A 254 -12.58 2.54 -7.65
C TYR A 254 -11.89 2.91 -8.97
N SER A 255 -12.33 2.28 -10.06
CA SER A 255 -11.94 2.65 -11.43
C SER A 255 -13.19 3.03 -12.24
N ASN A 256 -13.07 4.03 -13.11
CA ASN A 256 -14.12 4.36 -14.07
C ASN A 256 -14.25 3.21 -15.10
N ALA A 257 -15.48 2.79 -15.37
CA ALA A 257 -15.82 1.77 -16.36
C ALA A 257 -17.11 2.13 -17.12
N LEU A 258 -17.43 3.42 -17.18
CA LEU A 258 -18.65 3.92 -17.82
C LEU A 258 -18.68 3.61 -19.32
N ASP A 259 -17.52 3.52 -19.95
CA ASP A 259 -17.33 3.14 -21.34
C ASP A 259 -17.87 1.74 -21.66
N LEU A 260 -17.68 0.76 -20.75
CA LEU A 260 -18.23 -0.59 -20.90
C LEU A 260 -19.76 -0.55 -20.94
N VAL A 261 -20.37 0.20 -20.02
CA VAL A 261 -21.83 0.37 -19.95
C VAL A 261 -22.37 1.04 -21.22
N ILE A 262 -21.69 2.09 -21.71
CA ILE A 262 -22.10 2.78 -22.94
C ILE A 262 -21.97 1.85 -24.16
N SER A 263 -20.93 0.99 -24.20
CA SER A 263 -20.71 0.06 -25.31
C SER A 263 -21.78 -1.03 -25.41
N GLU A 264 -22.32 -1.51 -24.28
CA GLU A 264 -23.41 -2.49 -24.24
C GLU A 264 -24.76 -1.90 -24.69
N ILE A 265 -25.00 -0.62 -24.38
CA ILE A 265 -26.22 0.09 -24.81
C ILE A 265 -26.21 0.33 -26.32
N ASP A 266 -25.06 0.71 -26.89
CA ASP A 266 -24.93 0.94 -28.33
C ASP A 266 -25.07 -0.36 -29.15
N GLY A 267 -24.56 -1.49 -28.62
CA GLY A 267 -24.67 -2.81 -29.28
C GLY A 267 -26.04 -3.48 -29.19
N SER A 268 -26.92 -3.01 -28.31
CA SER A 268 -28.31 -3.51 -28.18
C SER A 268 -29.32 -2.73 -29.02
N LEU A 269 -28.88 -1.63 -29.65
CA LEU A 269 -29.68 -0.77 -30.54
C LEU A 269 -29.40 -1.01 -32.03
N SER A 270 -28.55 -1.98 -32.37
CA SER A 270 -28.25 -2.44 -33.74
C SER A 270 -28.88 -3.80 -34.04
#